data_AF-G0HAC7-F1
#
_entry.id   AF-G0HAC7-F1
#
_cell.length_a   1.000
_cell.length_b   1.000
_cell.length_c   1.000
_cell.angle_alpha   90.00
_cell.angle_beta   90.00
_cell.angle_gamma   90.00
#
_symmetry.space_group_name_H-M   'P 1'
#
loop_
_entity.id
_entity.type
_entity.pdbx_description
1 polymer ?
#
loop_
_entity_poly.entity_id
_entity_poly.type
_entity_poly.pdbx_seq_one_letter_code
_entity_poly.pdbx_strand_id
1 'polypeptide(L)'
;MWLSVACLIALLVTVIALSNSDRMSQATAINGDVLGPETGESTGDYLARAGEALAATTGDAPRWALVSPDGPADVAALTAVFTDQPGLRVSTLLAGGVQWALPEPSLGHRREDVFAQARHRVAGSAGIPDTDEALGITGVIVHGTPAELHSLASTPGVRAVEPLPADAVYGRFGMRPLEDTAPAAPAEEQPQDLPDDLPENPEQPEAPAP
;
A
#
# COMPACT_ATOMS: atom_id res chain seq x y z
N MET A 1 54.74 -18.63 5.32
CA MET A 1 54.51 -17.24 4.86
C MET A 1 53.90 -17.18 3.47
N TRP A 2 54.48 -17.82 2.45
CA TRP A 2 53.98 -17.77 1.05
C TRP A 2 52.53 -18.25 0.86
N LEU A 3 52.14 -19.32 1.56
CA LEU A 3 50.77 -19.86 1.49
C LEU A 3 49.73 -18.88 2.05
N SER A 4 50.07 -18.18 3.14
CA SER A 4 49.22 -17.18 3.77
C SER A 4 49.04 -15.95 2.88
N VAL A 5 50.11 -15.54 2.18
CA VAL A 5 50.06 -14.44 1.20
C VAL A 5 49.18 -14.83 0.00
N ALA A 6 49.33 -16.06 -0.51
CA ALA A 6 48.50 -16.55 -1.60
C ALA A 6 47.01 -16.63 -1.22
N CYS A 7 46.68 -17.12 -0.03
CA CYS A 7 45.30 -17.10 0.48
C CYS A 7 44.74 -15.68 0.62
N LEU A 8 45.54 -14.74 1.13
CA LEU A 8 45.09 -13.36 1.30
C LEU A 8 44.79 -12.69 -0.05
N ILE A 9 45.64 -12.92 -1.05
CA ILE A 9 45.44 -12.42 -2.41
C ILE A 9 44.19 -13.06 -3.04
N ALA A 10 44.02 -14.37 -2.90
CA ALA A 10 42.85 -15.08 -3.42
C ALA A 10 41.56 -14.53 -2.81
N LEU A 11 41.53 -14.36 -1.47
CA LEU A 11 40.38 -13.77 -0.77
C LEU A 11 40.08 -12.36 -1.26
N LEU A 12 41.11 -11.51 -1.41
CA LEU A 12 40.95 -10.13 -1.89
C LEU A 12 40.35 -10.11 -3.30
N VAL A 13 40.85 -10.95 -4.20
CA VAL A 13 40.33 -11.07 -5.58
C VAL A 13 38.89 -11.56 -5.58
N THR A 14 38.55 -12.55 -4.74
CA THR A 14 37.17 -13.04 -4.60
C THR A 14 36.24 -11.95 -4.07
N VAL A 15 36.65 -11.19 -3.05
CA VAL A 15 35.86 -10.08 -2.51
C VAL A 15 35.65 -8.99 -3.57
N ILE A 16 36.70 -8.61 -4.30
CA ILE A 16 36.60 -7.60 -5.37
C ILE A 16 35.67 -8.11 -6.49
N ALA A 17 35.78 -9.38 -6.89
CA ALA A 17 34.94 -9.97 -7.92
C ALA A 17 33.46 -10.09 -7.50
N LEU A 18 33.19 -10.43 -6.23
CA LEU A 18 31.82 -10.41 -5.69
C LEU A 18 31.29 -8.99 -5.49
N SER A 19 32.15 -8.03 -5.13
CA SER A 19 31.77 -6.63 -4.91
C SER A 19 31.47 -5.90 -6.23
N ASN A 20 32.18 -6.24 -7.32
CA ASN A 20 31.90 -5.73 -8.67
C ASN A 20 30.84 -6.54 -9.43
N SER A 21 30.34 -7.64 -8.88
CA SER A 21 29.19 -8.32 -9.47
C SER A 21 27.98 -7.41 -9.27
N ASP A 22 27.42 -6.91 -10.38
CA ASP A 22 26.26 -6.00 -10.57
C ASP A 22 24.97 -6.33 -9.77
N ARG A 23 24.99 -7.28 -8.84
CA ARG A 23 23.88 -7.62 -7.94
C ARG A 23 23.62 -6.59 -6.83
N MET A 24 24.60 -5.77 -6.46
CA MET A 24 24.46 -4.83 -5.32
C MET A 24 24.43 -3.35 -5.69
N SER A 25 24.74 -2.98 -6.94
CA SER A 25 24.86 -1.58 -7.35
C SER A 25 24.01 -1.24 -8.57
N GLN A 26 22.77 -1.76 -8.65
CA GLN A 26 21.78 -1.04 -9.44
C GLN A 26 21.56 0.32 -8.78
N ALA A 27 21.79 1.40 -9.53
CA ALA A 27 21.36 2.72 -9.13
C ALA A 27 19.89 2.61 -8.69
N THR A 28 19.57 3.13 -7.49
CA THR A 28 18.18 3.30 -7.06
C THR A 28 17.50 4.12 -8.15
N ALA A 29 16.75 3.47 -9.04
CA ALA A 29 15.95 4.21 -9.98
C ALA A 29 14.96 4.98 -9.12
N ILE A 30 15.08 6.30 -9.16
CA ILE A 30 14.05 7.21 -8.68
C ILE A 30 12.89 7.02 -9.66
N ASN A 31 12.13 5.93 -9.49
CA ASN A 31 10.89 5.69 -10.22
C ASN A 31 9.78 6.25 -9.34
N GLY A 32 9.18 7.34 -9.82
CA GLY A 32 8.21 8.17 -9.11
C GLY A 32 6.77 7.68 -9.22
N ASP A 33 6.54 6.50 -9.77
CA ASP A 33 5.19 5.97 -9.92
C ASP A 33 4.64 5.57 -8.54
N VAL A 34 3.47 6.11 -8.21
CA VAL A 34 2.73 5.79 -6.99
C VAL A 34 1.32 5.46 -7.41
N LEU A 35 0.84 4.29 -6.98
CA LEU A 35 -0.56 3.92 -7.07
C LEU A 35 -1.30 4.39 -5.82
N GLY A 36 -2.51 4.89 -6.01
CA GLY A 36 -3.40 5.35 -4.97
C GLY A 36 -3.62 6.86 -4.95
N PRO A 37 -4.40 7.35 -3.96
CA PRO A 37 -4.65 8.77 -3.80
C PRO A 37 -3.36 9.56 -3.54
N GLU A 38 -3.22 10.72 -4.19
CA GLU A 38 -2.13 11.64 -3.90
C GLU A 38 -2.34 12.35 -2.55
N THR A 39 -1.29 12.96 -2.00
CA THR A 39 -1.38 13.62 -0.70
C THR A 39 -2.25 14.88 -0.82
N GLY A 40 -3.41 14.88 -0.16
CA GLY A 40 -4.38 15.98 -0.24
C GLY A 40 -5.37 15.87 -1.40
N GLU A 41 -5.30 14.81 -2.21
CA GLU A 41 -6.29 14.52 -3.25
C GLU A 41 -7.60 14.06 -2.60
N SER A 42 -8.73 14.59 -3.08
CA SER A 42 -10.03 14.12 -2.61
C SER A 42 -10.33 12.72 -3.16
N THR A 43 -11.16 11.95 -2.45
CA THR A 43 -11.60 10.64 -2.96
C THR A 43 -12.24 10.74 -4.35
N GLY A 44 -13.04 11.78 -4.60
CA GLY A 44 -13.68 11.99 -5.90
C GLY A 44 -12.67 12.22 -7.03
N ASP A 45 -11.66 13.05 -6.78
CA ASP A 45 -10.61 13.36 -7.76
C ASP A 45 -9.77 12.11 -8.06
N TYR A 46 -9.41 11.35 -7.03
CA TYR A 46 -8.72 10.06 -7.19
C TYR A 46 -9.52 9.10 -8.07
N LEU A 47 -10.82 8.91 -7.79
CA LEU A 47 -11.66 8.00 -8.57
C LEU A 47 -11.79 8.44 -10.03
N ALA A 48 -11.92 9.75 -10.29
CA ALA A 48 -11.95 10.30 -11.63
C ALA A 48 -10.63 10.05 -12.38
N ARG A 49 -9.49 10.36 -11.74
CA ARG A 49 -8.15 10.15 -12.30
C ARG A 49 -7.86 8.67 -12.58
N ALA A 50 -8.18 7.79 -11.64
CA ALA A 50 -8.03 6.34 -11.83
C ALA A 50 -8.89 5.84 -13.00
N GLY A 51 -10.13 6.32 -13.10
CA GLY A 51 -11.03 6.02 -14.21
C GLY A 51 -10.51 6.51 -15.57
N GLU A 52 -9.96 7.72 -15.64
CA GLU A 52 -9.33 8.27 -16.85
C GLU A 52 -8.09 7.47 -17.26
N ALA A 53 -7.23 7.11 -16.30
CA ALA A 53 -6.05 6.27 -16.54
C ALA A 53 -6.44 4.88 -17.06
N LEU A 54 -7.51 4.29 -16.51
CA LEU A 54 -8.07 3.03 -16.99
C LEU A 54 -8.66 3.16 -18.39
N ALA A 55 -9.44 4.22 -18.67
CA ALA A 55 -9.99 4.48 -19.99
C ALA A 55 -8.91 4.66 -21.06
N ALA A 56 -7.79 5.30 -20.71
CA ALA A 56 -6.62 5.44 -21.59
C ALA A 56 -5.82 4.13 -21.76
N THR A 57 -6.03 3.14 -20.90
CA THR A 57 -5.34 1.86 -20.94
C THR A 57 -5.90 0.96 -22.03
N THR A 58 -5.11 0.80 -23.09
CA THR A 58 -5.43 0.07 -24.32
C THR A 58 -4.31 -0.88 -24.73
N GLY A 59 -4.58 -1.76 -25.70
CA GLY A 59 -3.66 -2.79 -26.19
C GLY A 59 -3.72 -4.07 -25.37
N ASP A 60 -2.72 -4.94 -25.54
CA ASP A 60 -2.70 -6.29 -24.97
C ASP A 60 -1.58 -6.51 -23.93
N ALA A 61 -0.68 -5.53 -23.78
CA ALA A 61 0.44 -5.66 -22.85
C ALA A 61 -0.06 -5.61 -21.39
N PRO A 62 0.23 -6.63 -20.57
CA PRO A 62 -0.22 -6.65 -19.18
C PRO A 62 0.47 -5.57 -18.35
N ARG A 63 -0.25 -5.08 -17.33
CA ARG A 63 0.18 -3.97 -16.48
C ARG A 63 -0.12 -4.26 -15.02
N TRP A 64 0.67 -3.65 -14.15
CA TRP A 64 0.35 -3.59 -12.72
C TRP A 64 -0.79 -2.61 -12.48
N ALA A 65 -1.69 -2.94 -11.57
CA ALA A 65 -2.77 -2.06 -11.19
C ALA A 65 -3.10 -2.18 -9.70
N LEU A 66 -3.54 -1.07 -9.11
CA LEU A 66 -4.18 -1.05 -7.79
C LEU A 66 -5.69 -1.19 -7.97
N VAL A 67 -6.26 -2.13 -7.24
CA VAL A 67 -7.70 -2.35 -7.15
C VAL A 67 -8.13 -1.88 -5.78
N SER A 68 -8.97 -0.85 -5.74
CA SER A 68 -9.57 -0.32 -4.51
C SER A 68 -10.95 -0.95 -4.34
N PRO A 69 -11.21 -1.71 -3.27
CA PRO A 69 -12.54 -2.20 -2.98
C PRO A 69 -13.50 -1.07 -2.55
N ASP A 70 -14.80 -1.36 -2.51
CA ASP A 70 -15.84 -0.44 -2.00
C ASP A 70 -15.77 -0.14 -0.50
N GLY A 71 -14.87 -0.81 0.22
CA GLY A 71 -14.57 -0.62 1.62
C GLY A 71 -13.67 -1.75 2.11
N PRO A 72 -13.28 -1.80 3.39
CA PRO A 72 -12.44 -2.88 3.90
C PRO A 72 -13.02 -4.26 3.58
N ALA A 73 -12.36 -5.01 2.70
CA ALA A 73 -12.83 -6.29 2.18
C ALA A 73 -12.26 -7.47 2.99
N ASP A 74 -13.06 -8.50 3.18
CA ASP A 74 -12.59 -9.77 3.74
C ASP A 74 -12.24 -10.79 2.64
N VAL A 75 -11.84 -12.00 3.05
CA VAL A 75 -11.48 -13.08 2.13
C VAL A 75 -12.66 -13.49 1.23
N ALA A 76 -13.88 -13.48 1.75
CA ALA A 76 -15.06 -13.86 0.98
C ALA A 76 -15.38 -12.83 -0.10
N ALA A 77 -15.35 -11.54 0.25
CA ALA A 77 -15.55 -10.43 -0.67
C ALA A 77 -14.49 -10.45 -1.79
N LEU A 78 -13.21 -10.62 -1.44
CA LEU A 78 -12.15 -10.73 -2.46
C LEU A 78 -12.31 -11.97 -3.35
N THR A 79 -12.74 -13.10 -2.78
CA THR A 79 -12.99 -14.32 -3.56
C THR A 79 -14.11 -14.11 -4.58
N ALA A 80 -15.17 -13.38 -4.21
CA ALA A 80 -16.25 -13.03 -5.12
C ALA A 80 -15.75 -12.15 -6.28
N VAL A 81 -14.91 -11.14 -5.99
CA VAL A 81 -14.33 -10.25 -7.01
C VAL A 81 -13.43 -11.01 -7.99
N PHE A 82 -12.61 -11.94 -7.52
CA PHE A 82 -11.59 -12.59 -8.35
C PHE A 82 -11.96 -13.98 -8.89
N THR A 83 -13.17 -14.49 -8.59
CA THR A 83 -13.65 -15.79 -9.09
C THR A 83 -13.74 -15.82 -10.62
N ASP A 84 -14.29 -14.76 -11.21
CA ASP A 84 -14.48 -14.66 -12.67
C ASP A 84 -13.27 -14.03 -13.39
N GLN A 85 -12.14 -13.89 -12.69
CA GLN A 85 -10.91 -13.28 -13.18
C GLN A 85 -9.72 -14.27 -13.08
N PRO A 86 -9.77 -15.42 -13.80
CA PRO A 86 -8.74 -16.44 -13.67
C PRO A 86 -7.37 -16.01 -14.24
N GLY A 87 -7.35 -15.15 -15.26
CA GLY A 87 -6.12 -14.67 -15.90
C GLY A 87 -5.39 -13.56 -15.14
N LEU A 88 -6.07 -12.90 -14.20
CA LEU A 88 -5.44 -11.91 -13.31
C LEU A 88 -4.55 -12.59 -12.28
N ARG A 89 -3.31 -12.12 -12.21
CA ARG A 89 -2.38 -12.44 -11.13
C ARG A 89 -2.63 -11.48 -9.97
N VAL A 90 -2.91 -12.02 -8.78
CA VAL A 90 -3.03 -11.23 -7.54
C VAL A 90 -1.75 -11.36 -6.74
N SER A 91 -1.05 -10.26 -6.51
CA SER A 91 0.32 -10.28 -5.96
C SER A 91 0.44 -9.76 -4.54
N THR A 92 -0.37 -8.77 -4.17
CA THR A 92 -0.25 -8.11 -2.86
C THR A 92 -1.61 -7.70 -2.36
N LEU A 93 -1.88 -7.94 -1.08
CA LEU A 93 -3.01 -7.31 -0.37
C LEU A 93 -2.48 -6.19 0.52
N LEU A 94 -3.22 -5.10 0.62
CA LEU A 94 -2.94 -3.96 1.47
C LEU A 94 -4.00 -3.92 2.58
N ALA A 95 -3.57 -3.99 3.84
CA ALA A 95 -4.45 -3.93 5.00
C ALA A 95 -3.72 -3.34 6.19
N GLY A 96 -4.36 -2.48 6.98
CA GLY A 96 -3.77 -1.94 8.21
C GLY A 96 -2.39 -1.29 8.03
N GLY A 97 -2.13 -0.68 6.87
CA GLY A 97 -0.83 -0.08 6.53
C GLY A 97 0.30 -1.06 6.21
N VAL A 98 0.02 -2.36 6.16
CA VAL A 98 1.00 -3.41 5.82
C VAL A 98 0.69 -4.08 4.47
N GLN A 99 1.73 -4.64 3.85
CA GLN A 99 1.64 -5.34 2.57
C GLN A 99 1.76 -6.84 2.77
N TRP A 100 0.79 -7.61 2.26
CA TRP A 100 0.78 -9.06 2.31
C TRP A 100 1.10 -9.62 0.93
N ALA A 101 2.36 -10.00 0.72
CA ALA A 101 2.78 -10.63 -0.52
C ALA A 101 2.13 -12.01 -0.67
N LEU A 102 1.51 -12.26 -1.82
CA LEU A 102 0.80 -13.50 -2.12
C LEU A 102 1.54 -14.35 -3.16
N PRO A 103 1.68 -15.67 -2.92
CA PRO A 103 2.08 -16.61 -3.95
C PRO A 103 0.91 -16.88 -4.92
N GLU A 104 1.22 -17.43 -6.09
CA GLU A 104 0.17 -18.03 -6.93
C GLU A 104 -0.36 -19.33 -6.30
N PRO A 105 -1.65 -19.67 -6.54
CA PRO A 105 -2.21 -20.94 -6.10
C PRO A 105 -1.41 -22.12 -6.67
N SER A 106 -1.03 -23.05 -5.80
CA SER A 106 -0.41 -24.31 -6.21
C SER A 106 -1.43 -25.27 -6.81
N LEU A 107 -0.98 -26.29 -7.54
CA LEU A 107 -1.87 -27.29 -8.14
C LEU A 107 -2.83 -27.89 -7.09
N GLY A 108 -4.13 -27.92 -7.43
CA GLY A 108 -5.19 -28.41 -6.55
C GLY A 108 -5.69 -27.43 -5.50
N HIS A 109 -5.08 -26.24 -5.39
CA HIS A 109 -5.54 -25.16 -4.53
C HIS A 109 -6.17 -24.03 -5.34
N ARG A 110 -7.09 -23.30 -4.71
CA ARG A 110 -7.76 -22.13 -5.26
C ARG A 110 -7.14 -20.85 -4.71
N ARG A 111 -7.46 -19.73 -5.33
CA ARG A 111 -7.02 -18.40 -4.89
C ARG A 111 -7.55 -18.02 -3.51
N GLU A 112 -8.77 -18.45 -3.19
CA GLU A 112 -9.34 -18.33 -1.84
C GLU A 112 -8.48 -18.98 -0.75
N ASP A 113 -7.85 -20.13 -1.03
CA ASP A 113 -6.96 -20.81 -0.07
C ASP A 113 -5.72 -19.95 0.23
N VAL A 114 -5.20 -19.28 -0.81
CA VAL A 114 -4.07 -18.35 -0.67
C VAL A 114 -4.47 -17.14 0.16
N PHE A 115 -5.65 -16.56 -0.06
CA PHE A 115 -6.15 -15.44 0.72
C PHE A 115 -6.36 -15.80 2.19
N ALA A 116 -7.00 -16.94 2.46
CA ALA A 116 -7.21 -17.44 3.81
C ALA A 116 -5.87 -17.71 4.53
N GLN A 117 -4.93 -18.36 3.86
CA GLN A 117 -3.61 -18.65 4.43
C GLN A 117 -2.79 -17.38 4.72
N ALA A 118 -2.87 -16.38 3.84
CA ALA A 118 -2.20 -15.10 4.04
C ALA A 118 -2.77 -14.38 5.27
N ARG A 119 -4.10 -14.31 5.39
CA ARG A 119 -4.77 -13.70 6.54
C ARG A 119 -4.40 -14.40 7.85
N HIS A 120 -4.47 -15.72 7.88
CA HIS A 120 -4.10 -16.52 9.05
C HIS A 120 -2.65 -16.28 9.50
N ARG A 121 -1.73 -16.22 8.54
CA ARG A 121 -0.31 -15.94 8.82
C ARG A 121 -0.11 -14.57 9.44
N VAL A 122 -0.76 -13.54 8.89
CA VAL A 122 -0.63 -12.16 9.39
C VAL A 122 -1.28 -12.04 10.76
N ALA A 123 -2.49 -12.56 10.95
CA ALA A 123 -3.19 -12.58 12.22
C ALA A 123 -2.34 -13.25 13.32
N GLY A 124 -1.80 -14.44 13.04
CA GLY A 124 -0.92 -15.16 13.96
C GLY A 124 0.37 -14.39 14.28
N SER A 125 0.94 -13.68 13.31
CA SER A 125 2.14 -12.85 13.54
C SER A 125 1.85 -11.59 14.35
N ALA A 126 0.65 -11.03 14.23
CA ALA A 126 0.19 -9.85 14.95
C ALA A 126 -0.41 -10.18 16.33
N GLY A 127 -0.70 -11.46 16.62
CA GLY A 127 -1.31 -11.89 17.88
C GLY A 127 -2.79 -11.50 18.00
N ILE A 128 -3.47 -11.32 16.87
CA ILE A 128 -4.90 -10.96 16.81
C ILE A 128 -5.73 -12.10 16.21
N PRO A 129 -7.05 -12.14 16.45
CA PRO A 129 -7.92 -13.13 15.83
C PRO A 129 -7.97 -12.97 14.31
N ASP A 130 -8.13 -14.08 13.58
CA ASP A 130 -8.31 -14.05 12.11
C ASP A 130 -9.52 -13.20 11.70
N THR A 131 -10.51 -13.00 12.57
CA THR A 131 -11.72 -12.21 12.30
C THR A 131 -11.56 -10.72 12.60
N ASP A 132 -10.39 -10.26 13.04
CA ASP A 132 -10.16 -8.86 13.41
C ASP A 132 -10.36 -7.91 12.22
N GLU A 133 -10.96 -6.75 12.47
CA GLU A 133 -11.25 -5.72 11.45
C GLU A 133 -9.97 -5.04 10.94
N ALA A 134 -8.88 -5.04 11.73
CA ALA A 134 -7.58 -4.52 11.31
C ALA A 134 -6.99 -5.29 10.12
N LEU A 135 -7.52 -6.49 9.83
CA LEU A 135 -7.16 -7.34 8.70
C LEU A 135 -8.00 -7.04 7.43
N GLY A 136 -8.86 -6.02 7.47
CA GLY A 136 -9.67 -5.59 6.33
C GLY A 136 -8.78 -5.09 5.18
N ILE A 137 -8.98 -5.67 4.00
CA ILE A 137 -8.19 -5.35 2.81
C ILE A 137 -8.73 -4.08 2.16
N THR A 138 -7.88 -3.06 2.06
CA THR A 138 -8.20 -1.74 1.49
C THR A 138 -7.58 -1.54 0.10
N GLY A 139 -6.76 -2.47 -0.35
CA GLY A 139 -6.21 -2.46 -1.71
C GLY A 139 -5.65 -3.81 -2.14
N VAL A 140 -5.67 -4.06 -3.44
CA VAL A 140 -5.13 -5.27 -4.05
C VAL A 140 -4.26 -4.91 -5.24
N ILE A 141 -3.04 -5.42 -5.29
CA ILE A 141 -2.15 -5.26 -6.44
C ILE A 141 -2.32 -6.46 -7.36
N VAL A 142 -2.72 -6.18 -8.60
CA VAL A 142 -2.93 -7.17 -9.65
C VAL A 142 -2.03 -6.92 -10.85
N HIS A 143 -1.83 -7.97 -11.64
CA HIS A 143 -1.16 -7.89 -12.94
C HIS A 143 -2.00 -8.59 -13.99
N GLY A 144 -2.33 -7.88 -15.07
CA GLY A 144 -3.15 -8.43 -16.14
C GLY A 144 -3.27 -7.48 -17.33
N THR A 145 -3.90 -7.99 -18.39
CA THR A 145 -4.14 -7.26 -19.63
C THR A 145 -5.13 -6.11 -19.45
N PRO A 146 -5.09 -5.07 -20.30
CA PRO A 146 -6.08 -4.00 -20.28
C PRO A 146 -7.52 -4.51 -20.29
N ALA A 147 -7.83 -5.53 -21.10
CA ALA A 147 -9.17 -6.12 -21.16
C ALA A 147 -9.62 -6.71 -19.81
N GLU A 148 -8.72 -7.42 -19.11
CA GLU A 148 -9.00 -7.97 -17.78
C GLU A 148 -9.17 -6.86 -16.73
N LEU A 149 -8.39 -5.79 -16.80
CA LEU A 149 -8.52 -4.64 -15.89
C LEU A 149 -9.85 -3.89 -16.09
N HIS A 150 -10.28 -3.71 -17.33
CA HIS A 150 -11.61 -3.14 -17.64
C HIS A 150 -12.76 -4.04 -17.17
N SER A 151 -12.63 -5.36 -17.33
CA SER A 151 -13.60 -6.32 -16.81
C SER A 151 -13.66 -6.28 -15.28
N LEU A 152 -12.52 -6.20 -14.61
CA LEU A 152 -12.43 -6.10 -13.16
C LEU A 152 -13.10 -4.82 -12.64
N ALA A 153 -12.90 -3.68 -13.29
CA ALA A 153 -13.52 -2.41 -12.91
C ALA A 153 -15.07 -2.42 -13.00
N SER A 154 -15.63 -3.37 -13.75
CA SER A 154 -17.09 -3.58 -13.85
C SER A 154 -17.63 -4.58 -12.81
N THR A 155 -16.77 -5.13 -11.95
CA THR A 155 -17.14 -6.15 -10.97
C THR A 155 -17.71 -5.51 -9.70
N PRO A 156 -18.86 -5.97 -9.18
CA PRO A 156 -19.39 -5.48 -7.91
C PRO A 156 -18.39 -5.63 -6.75
N GLY A 157 -18.27 -4.60 -5.91
CA GLY A 157 -17.29 -4.57 -4.82
C GLY A 157 -15.95 -3.92 -5.19
N VAL A 158 -15.75 -3.54 -6.46
CA VAL A 158 -14.58 -2.78 -6.94
C VAL A 158 -14.97 -1.33 -7.14
N ARG A 159 -14.32 -0.43 -6.38
CA ARG A 159 -14.54 1.01 -6.46
C ARG A 159 -13.67 1.68 -7.51
N ALA A 160 -12.43 1.24 -7.65
CA ALA A 160 -11.49 1.77 -8.63
C ALA A 160 -10.48 0.70 -9.08
N VAL A 161 -10.02 0.85 -10.31
CA VAL A 161 -8.85 0.15 -10.85
C VAL A 161 -7.94 1.20 -11.46
N GLU A 162 -6.76 1.39 -10.86
CA GLU A 162 -5.75 2.34 -11.34
C GLU A 162 -4.58 1.56 -11.96
N PRO A 163 -4.40 1.59 -13.28
CA PRO A 163 -3.29 0.94 -13.95
C PRO A 163 -2.03 1.81 -13.98
N LEU A 164 -0.87 1.16 -13.83
CA LEU A 164 0.42 1.75 -14.14
C LEU A 164 0.76 1.66 -15.64
N PRO A 165 1.78 2.42 -16.10
CA PRO A 165 2.42 2.18 -17.39
C PRO A 165 2.89 0.73 -17.58
N ALA A 166 2.98 0.28 -18.83
CA ALA A 166 3.32 -1.11 -19.16
C ALA A 166 4.79 -1.50 -18.84
N ASP A 167 5.67 -0.51 -18.67
CA ASP A 167 7.07 -0.70 -18.26
C ASP A 167 7.27 -0.65 -16.74
N ALA A 168 6.21 -0.47 -15.96
CA ALA A 168 6.27 -0.52 -14.51
C ALA A 168 6.70 -1.92 -14.02
N VAL A 169 7.61 -1.93 -13.05
CA VAL A 169 8.19 -3.16 -12.51
C VAL A 169 7.73 -3.34 -11.07
N TYR A 170 7.29 -4.55 -10.75
CA TYR A 170 6.88 -4.93 -9.40
C TYR A 170 7.94 -4.60 -8.36
N GLY A 171 7.52 -3.97 -7.26
CA GLY A 171 8.42 -3.53 -6.18
C GLY A 171 9.20 -2.25 -6.49
N ARG A 172 8.94 -1.58 -7.61
CA ARG A 172 9.57 -0.29 -7.99
C ARG A 172 8.56 0.86 -8.13
N PHE A 173 7.39 0.72 -7.52
CA PHE A 173 6.34 1.74 -7.43
C PHE A 173 5.82 1.83 -5.99
N GLY A 174 5.35 3.01 -5.60
CA GLY A 174 4.68 3.25 -4.33
C GLY A 174 3.23 2.75 -4.36
N MET A 175 2.67 2.45 -3.19
CA MET A 175 1.29 1.98 -3.05
C MET A 175 0.65 2.70 -1.87
N ARG A 176 -0.51 3.31 -2.09
CA ARG A 176 -1.33 3.94 -1.06
C ARG A 176 -2.77 3.46 -1.23
N PRO A 177 -3.28 2.57 -0.39
CA PRO A 177 -4.66 2.12 -0.54
C PRO A 177 -5.61 3.29 -0.32
N LEU A 178 -6.76 3.25 -0.98
CA LEU A 178 -7.84 4.20 -0.72
C LEU A 178 -8.37 3.92 0.68
N GLU A 179 -8.23 4.89 1.57
CA GLU A 179 -8.86 4.85 2.88
C GLU A 179 -10.30 5.31 2.73
N ASP A 180 -11.25 4.59 3.34
CA ASP A 180 -12.57 5.15 3.62
C ASP A 180 -12.40 6.21 4.71
N THR A 181 -11.94 7.39 4.29
CA THR A 181 -11.96 8.57 5.15
C THR A 181 -13.43 8.90 5.37
N ALA A 182 -13.99 8.51 6.54
CA ALA A 182 -15.04 9.32 7.13
C ALA A 182 -14.52 10.77 7.08
N PRO A 183 -15.28 11.74 6.51
CA PRO A 183 -14.76 13.06 6.19
C PRO A 183 -13.93 13.54 7.37
N ALA A 184 -12.65 13.86 7.10
CA ALA A 184 -11.78 14.43 8.10
C ALA A 184 -12.62 15.46 8.84
N ALA A 185 -12.85 15.23 10.15
CA ALA A 185 -13.49 16.24 10.97
C ALA A 185 -12.78 17.54 10.61
N PRO A 186 -13.50 18.58 10.13
CA PRO A 186 -12.87 19.79 9.64
C PRO A 186 -11.84 20.17 10.69
N ALA A 187 -10.58 20.30 10.26
CA ALA A 187 -9.46 20.61 11.12
C ALA A 187 -9.98 21.64 12.12
N GLU A 188 -10.09 21.26 13.40
CA GLU A 188 -10.56 22.18 14.41
C GLU A 188 -9.59 23.35 14.32
N GLU A 189 -10.05 24.45 13.72
CA GLU A 189 -9.38 25.73 13.80
C GLU A 189 -9.23 25.95 15.30
N GLN A 190 -8.04 25.69 15.82
CA GLN A 190 -7.68 26.03 17.19
C GLN A 190 -8.11 27.49 17.35
N PRO A 191 -9.11 27.79 18.19
CA PRO A 191 -9.51 29.16 18.39
C PRO A 191 -8.28 29.90 18.89
N GLN A 192 -7.75 30.82 18.08
CA GLN A 192 -6.89 31.89 18.58
C GLN A 192 -7.77 32.87 19.36
N ASP A 193 -8.44 32.38 20.40
CA ASP A 193 -9.04 33.22 21.43
C ASP A 193 -7.91 33.58 22.39
N LEU A 194 -7.23 34.67 22.04
CA LEU A 194 -6.47 35.47 22.99
C LEU A 194 -7.48 36.03 24.01
N PRO A 195 -7.47 35.64 25.29
CA PRO A 195 -8.35 36.25 26.27
C PRO A 195 -7.90 37.70 26.53
N ASP A 196 -8.73 38.66 26.14
CA ASP A 196 -8.52 40.10 26.32
C ASP A 196 -9.01 40.62 27.69
N ASP A 197 -9.13 39.72 28.68
CA ASP A 197 -9.53 40.07 30.05
C ASP A 197 -8.42 39.74 31.04
N LEU A 198 -7.55 40.74 31.27
CA LEU A 198 -6.78 40.81 32.51
C LEU A 198 -7.74 41.21 33.64
N PRO A 199 -7.90 40.41 34.71
CA PRO A 199 -8.71 40.83 35.84
C PRO A 199 -8.05 42.03 36.55
N GLU A 200 -8.83 43.11 36.72
CA GLU A 200 -8.49 44.22 37.62
C GLU A 200 -8.18 43.68 39.02
N ASN A 201 -7.04 44.11 39.54
CA ASN A 201 -6.52 43.76 40.85
C ASN A 201 -7.46 44.24 41.97
N PRO A 202 -8.02 43.37 42.83
CA PRO A 202 -8.76 43.84 44.00
C PRO A 202 -7.76 44.34 45.07
N GLU A 203 -7.99 45.57 45.54
CA GLU A 203 -7.28 46.21 46.66
C GLU A 203 -7.09 45.23 47.85
N GLN A 204 -5.84 45.04 48.26
CA GLN A 204 -5.51 44.34 49.49
C GLN A 204 -5.89 45.21 50.70
N PRO A 205 -6.61 44.71 51.71
CA PRO A 205 -6.79 45.43 52.96
C PRO A 205 -5.50 45.42 53.78
N GLU A 206 -5.03 46.62 54.15
CA GLU A 206 -3.89 46.85 55.02
C GLU A 206 -4.23 46.40 56.47
N ALA A 207 -3.51 45.41 56.98
CA ALA A 207 -3.56 45.03 58.39
C ALA A 207 -2.44 45.76 59.17
N PRO A 208 -2.71 46.24 60.41
CA PRO A 208 -1.82 47.14 61.13
C PRO A 208 -0.65 46.39 61.79
N ALA A 209 0.53 47.01 61.77
CA ALA A 209 1.73 46.56 62.48
C ALA A 209 1.80 47.13 63.93
N PRO A 210 2.51 46.47 64.86
CA PRO A 210 2.89 47.05 66.16
C PRO A 210 3.98 48.15 66.03
#